data_AF-A0A9E3MHC6-F1
#
_entry.id   AF-A0A9E3MHC6-F1
#
_cell.length_a   1.000
_cell.length_b   1.000
_cell.length_c   1.000
_cell.angle_alpha   90.00
_cell.angle_beta   90.00
_cell.angle_gamma   90.00
#
_symmetry.space_group_name_H-M   'P 1'
#
loop_
_entity.id
_entity.type
_entity.pdbx_description
1 polymer ?
#
loop_
_entity_poly.entity_id
_entity_poly.type
_entity_poly.pdbx_seq_one_letter_code
_entity_poly.pdbx_strand_id
1 'polypeptide(L)'
;MTLLILGLILFLGVHSARITADGLRSRFIAQRGLKTWKGLYSLVSIAGFVLICIGFGQARQQPLVLWSPPHWTHHVAALLTLLAFILITAAYVPGNGIKARVKDPMILGVKCWALGHLLANGTLADVIL
;
A
#
# COMPACT_ATOMS: atom_id res chain seq x y z
N MET A 1 17.88 -0.19 3.28
CA MET A 1 17.07 1.03 3.49
C MET A 1 16.91 1.87 2.24
N THR A 2 17.99 2.30 1.58
CA THR A 2 17.92 3.18 0.41
C THR A 2 17.01 2.66 -0.71
N LEU A 3 17.14 1.39 -1.11
CA LEU A 3 16.29 0.80 -2.15
C LEU A 3 14.81 0.75 -1.75
N LEU A 4 14.51 0.47 -0.48
CA LEU A 4 13.15 0.45 0.05
C LEU A 4 12.52 1.85 -0.06
N ILE A 5 13.25 2.88 0.39
CA ILE A 5 12.78 4.27 0.35
C ILE A 5 12.60 4.74 -1.11
N LEU A 6 13.56 4.46 -1.99
CA LEU A 6 13.43 4.79 -3.42
C LEU A 6 12.23 4.09 -4.07
N GLY A 7 12.06 2.80 -3.76
CA GLY A 7 10.91 2.02 -4.23
C GLY A 7 9.58 2.61 -3.77
N LEU A 8 9.47 3.00 -2.49
CA LEU A 8 8.30 3.67 -1.93
C LEU A 8 8.03 5.02 -2.59
N ILE A 9 9.06 5.85 -2.78
CA ILE A 9 8.92 7.15 -3.46
C ILE A 9 8.37 6.96 -4.88
N LEU A 10 8.92 6.02 -5.65
CA LEU A 10 8.45 5.75 -7.01
C LEU A 10 7.03 5.19 -7.02
N PHE A 11 6.76 4.18 -6.20
CA PHE A 11 5.47 3.50 -6.17
C PHE A 11 4.37 4.42 -5.67
N LEU A 12 4.53 5.04 -4.50
CA LEU A 12 3.53 5.95 -3.93
C LEU A 12 3.42 7.24 -4.73
N GLY A 13 4.55 7.74 -5.27
CA GLY A 13 4.58 8.96 -6.09
C GLY A 13 3.71 8.83 -7.34
N VAL A 14 3.85 7.73 -8.09
CA VAL A 14 3.04 7.53 -9.31
C VAL A 14 1.56 7.29 -8.97
N HIS A 15 1.25 6.57 -7.88
CA HIS A 15 -0.13 6.37 -7.41
C HIS A 15 -0.79 7.68 -6.95
N SER A 16 0.01 8.62 -6.46
CA SER A 16 -0.46 9.95 -6.02
C SER A 16 -0.66 10.94 -7.17
N ALA A 17 -0.38 10.58 -8.42
CA ALA A 17 -0.44 11.51 -9.56
C ALA A 17 -1.82 12.15 -9.76
N ARG A 18 -2.93 11.45 -9.45
CA ARG A 18 -4.29 12.02 -9.51
C ARG A 18 -4.60 12.98 -8.36
N ILE A 19 -3.81 12.95 -7.29
CA ILE A 19 -3.99 13.79 -6.11
C ILE A 19 -3.14 15.05 -6.26
N THR A 20 -1.85 14.89 -6.59
CA THR A 20 -0.87 15.98 -6.59
C THR A 20 -0.61 16.59 -7.96
N ALA A 21 -0.91 15.87 -9.04
CA ALA A 21 -0.49 16.24 -10.40
C ALA A 21 -1.58 15.99 -11.47
N ASP A 22 -2.87 16.06 -11.10
CA ASP A 22 -3.95 15.66 -12.01
C ASP A 22 -4.02 16.52 -13.29
N GLY A 23 -3.66 17.81 -13.20
CA GLY A 23 -3.54 18.70 -14.36
C GLY A 23 -2.45 18.26 -15.34
N LEU A 24 -1.26 17.88 -14.84
CA LEU A 24 -0.16 17.37 -15.66
C LEU A 24 -0.53 16.03 -16.30
N ARG A 25 -1.12 15.12 -15.51
CA ARG A 25 -1.64 13.84 -15.98
C ARG A 25 -2.66 14.03 -17.09
N SER A 26 -3.63 14.92 -16.91
CA SER A 26 -4.70 15.15 -17.88
C SER A 26 -4.17 15.74 -19.19
N ARG A 27 -3.23 16.70 -19.12
CA ARG A 27 -2.53 17.24 -20.29
C ARG A 27 -1.73 16.15 -21.02
N PHE A 28 -0.99 15.32 -20.29
CA PHE A 28 -0.23 14.21 -20.87
C PHE A 28 -1.16 13.22 -21.59
N ILE A 29 -2.29 12.85 -20.98
CA ILE A 29 -3.28 11.96 -21.58
C ILE A 29 -3.89 12.59 -22.83
N ALA A 30 -4.19 13.88 -22.83
CA ALA A 30 -4.71 14.58 -24.01
C ALA A 30 -3.71 14.60 -25.18
N GLN A 31 -2.41 14.73 -24.89
CA GLN A 31 -1.37 14.80 -25.92
C GLN A 31 -0.91 13.42 -26.43
N ARG A 32 -0.77 12.43 -25.55
CA ARG A 32 -0.14 11.13 -25.86
C ARG A 32 -1.08 9.94 -25.73
N GLY A 33 -2.32 10.16 -25.29
CA GLY A 33 -3.33 9.13 -25.13
C GLY A 33 -3.29 8.39 -23.79
N LEU A 34 -4.46 7.84 -23.42
CA LEU A 34 -4.66 7.13 -22.16
C LEU A 34 -3.83 5.85 -22.05
N LYS A 35 -3.66 5.10 -23.16
CA LYS A 35 -2.89 3.84 -23.16
C LYS A 35 -1.41 4.09 -22.83
N THR A 36 -0.82 5.14 -23.40
CA THR A 36 0.57 5.54 -23.13
C THR A 36 0.75 5.92 -21.67
N TRP A 37 -0.16 6.71 -21.09
CA TRP A 37 -0.16 7.02 -19.66
C TRP A 37 -0.21 5.76 -18.80
N LYS A 38 -1.14 4.84 -19.09
CA LYS A 38 -1.27 3.58 -18.35
C LYS A 38 -0.01 2.72 -18.46
N GLY A 39 0.62 2.66 -19.64
CA GLY A 39 1.88 1.93 -19.85
C GLY A 39 3.02 2.49 -18.98
N LEU A 40 3.22 3.81 -19.02
CA LEU A 40 4.24 4.48 -18.20
C LEU A 40 3.94 4.31 -16.71
N TYR A 41 2.69 4.51 -16.30
CA TYR A 41 2.23 4.32 -14.93
C TYR A 41 2.56 2.92 -14.43
N SER A 42 2.23 1.87 -15.20
CA SER A 42 2.49 0.48 -14.84
C SER A 42 3.98 0.19 -14.76
N LEU A 43 4.78 0.70 -15.70
CA LEU A 43 6.23 0.50 -15.71
C LEU A 43 6.90 1.10 -14.46
N VAL A 44 6.57 2.35 -14.13
CA VAL A 44 7.08 3.01 -12.92
C VAL A 44 6.59 2.30 -11.65
N SER A 45 5.32 1.87 -11.63
CA SER A 45 4.76 1.12 -10.50
C SER A 45 5.48 -0.21 -10.28
N ILE A 46 5.74 -0.98 -11.35
CA ILE A 46 6.46 -2.26 -11.26
C ILE A 46 7.91 -2.05 -10.83
N ALA A 47 8.59 -1.04 -11.39
CA ALA A 47 9.95 -0.71 -10.98
C ALA A 47 10.01 -0.35 -9.49
N GLY A 48 9.11 0.51 -9.02
CA GLY A 48 8.99 0.86 -7.60
C GLY A 48 8.71 -0.36 -6.73
N PHE A 49 7.78 -1.23 -7.15
CA PHE A 49 7.44 -2.45 -6.42
C PHE A 49 8.62 -3.44 -6.32
N VAL A 50 9.36 -3.67 -7.40
CA VAL A 50 10.56 -4.51 -7.40
C VAL A 50 11.61 -3.96 -6.44
N LEU A 51 11.83 -2.64 -6.44
CA LEU A 51 12.75 -1.99 -5.52
C LEU A 51 12.31 -2.12 -4.06
N ILE A 52 11.00 -2.04 -3.77
CA ILE A 52 10.45 -2.32 -2.44
C ILE A 52 10.77 -3.76 -2.03
N CYS A 53 10.49 -4.75 -2.88
CA CYS A 53 10.74 -6.16 -2.57
C CYS A 53 12.22 -6.43 -2.27
N ILE A 54 13.14 -5.94 -3.11
CA ILE A 54 14.58 -6.10 -2.91
C ILE A 54 15.03 -5.34 -1.66
N GLY A 55 14.61 -4.08 -1.53
CA GLY A 55 15.00 -3.20 -0.43
C GLY A 55 14.52 -3.70 0.93
N PHE A 56 13.31 -4.24 0.99
CA PHE A 56 12.77 -4.91 2.18
C PHE A 56 13.51 -6.21 2.48
N GLY A 57 13.79 -7.01 1.45
CA GLY A 57 14.59 -8.24 1.57
C GLY A 57 15.99 -8.02 2.14
N GLN A 58 16.64 -6.90 1.79
CA GLN A 58 17.91 -6.48 2.37
C GLN A 58 17.74 -5.92 3.79
N ALA A 59 16.71 -5.11 4.01
CA ALA A 59 16.42 -4.48 5.29
C ALA A 59 16.25 -5.48 6.45
N ARG A 60 15.59 -6.60 6.17
CA ARG A 60 15.35 -7.67 7.16
C ARG A 60 16.59 -8.50 7.52
N GLN A 61 17.70 -8.38 6.79
CA GLN A 61 18.93 -9.13 7.12
C GLN A 61 19.64 -8.55 8.34
N GLN A 62 19.52 -7.24 8.54
CA GLN A 62 20.06 -6.52 9.69
C GLN A 62 18.97 -5.55 10.18
N PRO A 63 17.92 -6.09 10.82
CA PRO A 63 16.76 -5.30 11.18
C PRO A 63 17.10 -4.31 12.29
N LEU A 64 16.75 -3.04 12.09
CA LEU A 64 16.70 -2.07 13.18
C LEU A 64 15.39 -2.27 13.94
N VAL A 65 15.45 -2.95 15.08
CA VAL A 65 14.31 -3.19 15.96
C VAL A 65 13.99 -1.91 16.74
N LEU A 66 12.76 -1.43 16.62
CA LEU A 66 12.23 -0.28 17.36
C LEU A 66 11.51 -0.74 18.63
N TRP A 67 10.74 -1.82 18.56
CA TRP A 67 10.15 -2.51 19.70
C TRP A 67 10.04 -4.01 19.41
N SER A 68 9.82 -4.80 20.47
CA SER A 68 9.50 -6.23 20.35
C SER A 68 8.00 -6.41 20.61
N PRO A 69 7.19 -6.76 19.59
CA PRO A 69 5.77 -7.01 19.77
C PRO A 69 5.53 -8.18 20.74
N PRO A 70 4.65 -8.03 21.75
CA PRO A 70 4.21 -9.16 22.54
C PRO A 70 3.54 -10.22 21.67
N HIS A 71 3.82 -11.51 21.89
CA HIS A 71 3.30 -12.60 21.05
C HIS A 71 1.78 -12.59 20.80
N TRP A 72 0.99 -12.13 21.78
CA TRP A 72 -0.47 -12.09 21.64
C TRP A 72 -0.95 -11.09 20.58
N THR A 73 -0.15 -10.06 20.23
CA THR A 73 -0.54 -9.06 19.22
C THR A 73 -0.64 -9.68 17.82
N HIS A 74 0.04 -10.80 17.56
CA HIS A 74 -0.07 -11.53 16.29
C HIS A 74 -1.49 -12.07 16.07
N HIS A 75 -2.19 -12.49 17.14
CA HIS A 75 -3.58 -12.93 17.03
C HIS A 75 -4.52 -11.77 16.71
N VAL A 76 -4.28 -10.59 17.31
CA VAL A 76 -5.04 -9.38 16.99
C VAL A 76 -4.79 -8.93 15.56
N ALA A 77 -3.54 -8.95 15.09
CA ALA A 77 -3.19 -8.63 13.72
C ALA A 77 -3.82 -9.59 12.71
N ALA A 78 -3.90 -10.89 13.03
CA ALA A 78 -4.60 -11.87 12.19
C ALA A 78 -6.10 -11.55 12.08
N LEU A 79 -6.76 -11.20 13.19
CA LEU A 79 -8.17 -10.80 13.18
C LEU A 79 -8.38 -9.51 12.36
N LEU A 80 -7.54 -8.50 12.55
CA LEU A 80 -7.60 -7.25 11.78
C LEU A 80 -7.36 -7.48 10.29
N THR A 81 -6.47 -8.41 9.93
CA THR A 81 -6.22 -8.79 8.54
C THR A 81 -7.42 -9.49 7.93
N LEU A 82 -8.09 -10.37 8.68
CA LEU A 82 -9.34 -10.99 8.24
C LEU A 82 -10.42 -9.93 7.95
N LEU A 83 -10.60 -8.97 8.87
CA LEU A 83 -11.51 -7.84 8.66
C LEU A 83 -11.12 -7.01 7.44
N ALA A 84 -9.81 -6.77 7.23
CA ALA A 84 -9.30 -6.05 6.08
C ALA A 84 -9.68 -6.74 4.76
N PHE A 85 -9.51 -8.07 4.66
CA PHE A 85 -9.92 -8.82 3.47
C PHE A 85 -11.42 -8.72 3.22
N ILE A 86 -12.27 -8.87 4.24
CA ILE A 86 -13.72 -8.73 4.11
C ILE A 86 -14.08 -7.33 3.57
N LEU A 87 -13.48 -6.28 4.13
CA LEU A 87 -13.73 -4.89 3.74
C LEU A 87 -13.25 -4.59 2.32
N ILE A 88 -12.06 -5.05 1.95
CA ILE A 88 -11.52 -4.88 0.60
C ILE A 88 -12.41 -5.60 -0.41
N THR A 89 -12.80 -6.85 -0.15
CA THR A 89 -13.74 -7.58 -1.01
C THR A 89 -15.07 -6.83 -1.13
N ALA A 90 -15.61 -6.33 -0.02
CA ALA A 90 -16.85 -5.55 -0.02
C ALA A 90 -16.74 -4.25 -0.84
N ALA A 91 -15.56 -3.68 -1.04
CA ALA A 91 -15.36 -2.51 -1.89
C ALA A 91 -15.64 -2.82 -3.38
N TYR A 92 -15.30 -4.03 -3.83
CA TYR A 92 -15.38 -4.43 -5.23
C TYR A 92 -16.64 -5.23 -5.59
N VAL A 93 -17.29 -5.90 -4.62
CA VAL A 93 -18.55 -6.61 -4.85
C VAL A 93 -19.73 -5.60 -4.88
N PRO A 94 -20.51 -5.51 -5.98
CA PRO A 94 -21.65 -4.60 -6.04
C PRO A 94 -22.83 -5.08 -5.17
N GLY A 95 -23.68 -4.15 -4.70
CA GLY A 95 -24.95 -4.48 -4.05
C GLY A 95 -24.89 -5.09 -2.64
N ASN A 96 -23.72 -5.11 -1.99
CA ASN A 96 -23.59 -5.72 -0.66
C ASN A 96 -23.92 -4.75 0.49
N GLY A 97 -24.44 -5.29 1.60
CA GLY A 97 -24.86 -4.50 2.76
C GLY A 97 -23.73 -3.83 3.54
N ILE A 98 -22.50 -4.35 3.46
CA ILE A 98 -21.33 -3.72 4.08
C ILE A 98 -21.04 -2.39 3.39
N LYS A 99 -20.86 -2.40 2.06
CA LYS A 99 -20.64 -1.19 1.24
C LYS A 99 -21.78 -0.18 1.33
N ALA A 100 -23.02 -0.63 1.56
CA ALA A 100 -24.14 0.28 1.79
C ALA A 100 -24.07 1.00 3.15
N ARG A 101 -23.49 0.36 4.17
CA ARG A 101 -23.37 0.91 5.54
C ARG A 101 -22.07 1.67 5.77
N VAL A 102 -20.98 1.23 5.16
CA VAL A 102 -19.66 1.88 5.26
C VAL A 102 -19.33 2.63 3.97
N LYS A 103 -18.98 3.92 4.10
CA LYS A 103 -18.76 4.81 2.95
C LYS A 103 -17.67 4.32 2.00
N ASP A 104 -16.50 4.00 2.57
CA ASP A 104 -15.34 3.53 1.80
C ASP A 104 -14.75 2.26 2.46
N PRO A 105 -15.26 1.08 2.08
CA PRO A 105 -14.74 -0.19 2.60
C PRO A 105 -13.25 -0.39 2.30
N MET A 106 -12.76 0.14 1.17
CA MET A 106 -11.36 -0.04 0.76
C MET A 106 -10.42 0.68 1.73
N ILE A 107 -10.69 1.96 2.03
CA ILE A 107 -9.86 2.73 2.96
C ILE A 107 -9.93 2.12 4.38
N LEU A 108 -11.10 1.67 4.81
CA LEU A 108 -11.23 1.00 6.12
C LEU A 108 -10.41 -0.30 6.17
N GLY A 109 -10.44 -1.10 5.10
CA GLY A 109 -9.65 -2.32 5.01
C GLY A 109 -8.14 -2.05 5.09
N VAL A 110 -7.66 -1.04 4.34
CA VAL A 110 -6.24 -0.61 4.40
C VAL A 110 -5.85 -0.14 5.80
N LYS A 111 -6.73 0.60 6.50
CA LYS A 111 -6.48 1.04 7.88
C LYS A 111 -6.40 -0.13 8.86
N CYS A 112 -7.32 -1.09 8.75
CA CYS A 112 -7.29 -2.31 9.58
C CYS A 112 -6.00 -3.10 9.36
N TRP A 113 -5.60 -3.28 8.10
CA TRP A 113 -4.36 -3.95 7.75
C TRP A 113 -3.14 -3.21 8.30
N ALA A 114 -3.04 -1.88 8.10
CA ALA A 114 -1.92 -1.07 8.58
C ALA A 114 -1.80 -1.08 10.11
N LEU A 115 -2.92 -1.02 10.83
CA LEU A 115 -2.92 -1.15 12.29
C LEU A 115 -2.44 -2.53 12.72
N GLY A 116 -2.94 -3.61 12.10
CA GLY A 116 -2.48 -4.97 12.38
C GLY A 116 -0.98 -5.14 12.09
N HIS A 117 -0.50 -4.52 11.01
CA HIS A 117 0.91 -4.52 10.64
C HIS A 117 1.79 -3.92 11.73
N LEU A 118 1.44 -2.72 12.23
CA LEU A 118 2.19 -2.06 13.30
C LEU A 118 2.07 -2.80 14.65
N LEU A 119 0.95 -3.47 14.93
CA LEU A 119 0.82 -4.23 16.17
C LEU A 119 1.70 -5.49 16.19
N ALA A 120 1.92 -6.12 15.02
CA ALA A 120 2.65 -7.37 14.90
C ALA A 120 4.11 -7.23 14.46
N ASN A 121 4.53 -6.08 13.92
CA ASN A 121 5.87 -5.88 13.40
C ASN A 121 6.54 -4.67 14.05
N GLY A 122 7.76 -4.86 14.55
CA GLY A 122 8.47 -3.86 15.35
C GLY A 122 9.79 -3.37 14.77
N THR A 123 10.08 -3.61 13.49
CA THR A 123 11.31 -3.10 12.86
C THR A 123 11.05 -1.82 12.08
N LEU A 124 12.08 -0.98 11.91
CA LEU A 124 11.97 0.26 11.13
C LEU A 124 11.50 0.00 9.70
N ALA A 125 11.92 -1.10 9.09
CA ALA A 125 11.51 -1.47 7.74
C ALA A 125 10.00 -1.70 7.65
N ASP A 126 9.42 -2.33 8.68
CA ASP A 126 7.99 -2.62 8.77
C ASP A 126 7.16 -1.36 9.07
N VAL A 127 7.74 -0.36 9.73
CA VAL A 127 7.05 0.91 10.01
C VAL A 127 6.98 1.82 8.79
N ILE A 128 8.04 1.81 7.97
CA ILE A 128 8.14 2.68 6.79
C ILE A 128 7.33 2.11 5.61
N LEU A 129 7.16 0.79 5.53
CA LEU A 129 6.41 0.10 4.49
C LEU A 129 4.89 0.23 4.69
#